data_AF-A0A8T3MNG6-F1
#
_entry.id   AF-A0A8T3MNG6-F1
#
_cell.length_a   1.000
_cell.length_b   1.000
_cell.length_c   1.000
_cell.angle_alpha   90.00
_cell.angle_beta   90.00
_cell.angle_gamma   90.00
#
_symmetry.space_group_name_H-M   'P 1'
#
loop_
_entity.id
_entity.type
_entity.pdbx_description
1 polymer ?
#
loop_
_entity_poly.entity_id
_entity_poly.type
_entity_poly.pdbx_seq_one_letter_code
_entity_poly.pdbx_strand_id
1 'polypeptide(L)'
;MTSNVSQSYPYTSESEDERGRLIESLVAARADLAGTLATEATPLDERERWWVWKCPTTGCPGLLHVAGYSAEKHAMFVVCDGTCAKTFLR
;
A
#
# COMPACT_ATOMS: atom_id res chain seq x y z
N MET A 1 15.96 -12.69 -15.52
CA MET A 1 15.46 -11.55 -14.73
C MET A 1 14.31 -10.92 -15.51
N THR A 2 13.08 -11.41 -15.34
CA THR A 2 11.89 -10.80 -15.95
C THR A 2 11.52 -9.57 -15.13
N SER A 3 12.11 -8.42 -15.49
CA SER A 3 11.69 -7.14 -14.96
C SER A 3 10.27 -6.89 -15.48
N ASN A 4 9.26 -7.23 -14.68
CA ASN A 4 7.89 -6.83 -14.97
C ASN A 4 7.77 -5.34 -14.69
N VAL A 5 8.25 -4.52 -15.63
CA VAL A 5 8.07 -3.07 -15.66
C VAL A 5 6.59 -2.71 -15.46
N SER A 6 5.67 -3.57 -15.92
CA SER A 6 4.22 -3.43 -15.70
C SER A 6 3.78 -3.49 -14.23
N GLN A 7 4.59 -4.05 -13.31
CA GLN A 7 4.26 -4.09 -11.87
C GLN A 7 4.67 -2.81 -11.13
N SER A 8 5.46 -1.93 -11.76
CA SER A 8 5.80 -0.61 -11.19
C SER A 8 4.79 0.46 -11.58
N TYR A 9 4.07 0.29 -12.69
CA TYR A 9 3.04 1.23 -13.11
C TYR A 9 1.78 1.12 -12.25
N PRO A 10 1.18 2.27 -11.85
CA PRO A 10 -0.12 2.29 -11.22
C PRO A 10 -1.17 1.57 -12.06
N TYR A 11 -1.99 0.75 -11.41
CA TYR A 11 -3.16 0.12 -12.01
C TYR A 11 -4.31 1.11 -12.15
N THR A 12 -4.51 1.95 -11.13
CA THR A 12 -5.53 3.01 -11.09
C THR A 12 -5.15 4.06 -10.03
N SER A 13 -6.04 5.00 -9.74
CA SER A 13 -5.99 5.83 -8.53
C SER A 13 -7.28 5.78 -7.74
N GLU A 14 -7.17 6.04 -6.44
CA GLU A 14 -8.27 6.21 -5.49
C GLU A 14 -8.20 7.61 -4.86
N SER A 15 -9.32 8.09 -4.30
CA SER A 15 -9.33 9.32 -3.51
C SER A 15 -8.69 9.13 -2.13
N GLU A 16 -8.27 10.23 -1.51
CA GLU A 16 -7.71 10.22 -0.14
C GLU A 16 -8.68 9.63 0.89
N ASP A 17 -9.98 9.93 0.78
CA ASP A 17 -11.02 9.41 1.68
C ASP A 17 -11.24 7.89 1.52
N GLU A 18 -11.27 7.39 0.28
CA GLU A 18 -11.34 5.95 -0.01
C GLU A 18 -10.11 5.21 0.55
N ARG A 19 -8.91 5.74 0.26
CA ARG A 19 -7.64 5.20 0.76
C ARG A 19 -7.63 5.17 2.29
N GLY A 20 -7.96 6.29 2.93
CA GLY A 20 -7.96 6.45 4.38
C GLY A 20 -8.85 5.42 5.07
N ARG A 21 -10.10 5.30 4.65
CA ARG A 21 -11.05 4.31 5.20
C ARG A 21 -10.57 2.89 5.01
N LEU A 22 -9.97 2.58 3.86
CA LEU A 22 -9.46 1.25 3.59
C LEU A 22 -8.26 0.91 4.47
N ILE A 23 -7.29 1.83 4.62
CA ILE A 23 -6.15 1.62 5.53
C ILE A 23 -6.62 1.48 6.98
N GLU A 24 -7.56 2.31 7.44
CA GLU A 24 -8.15 2.17 8.78
C GLU A 24 -8.80 0.80 9.00
N SER A 25 -9.59 0.33 8.03
CA SER A 25 -10.20 -1.01 8.05
C SER A 25 -9.14 -2.12 8.13
N LEU A 26 -8.06 -2.02 7.34
CA LEU A 26 -6.97 -3.00 7.35
C LEU A 26 -6.20 -2.99 8.67
N VAL A 27 -5.96 -1.82 9.25
CA VAL A 27 -5.31 -1.69 10.58
C VAL A 27 -6.19 -2.30 11.67
N ALA A 28 -7.50 -2.05 11.63
CA ALA A 28 -8.43 -2.66 12.57
C ALA A 28 -8.51 -4.20 12.44
N ALA A 29 -8.40 -4.72 11.21
CA ALA A 29 -8.47 -6.15 10.93
C ALA A 29 -7.16 -6.92 11.18
N ARG A 30 -6.00 -6.24 11.27
CA ARG A 30 -4.68 -6.86 11.30
C ARG A 30 -3.87 -6.34 12.49
N ALA A 31 -3.78 -7.16 13.54
CA ALA A 31 -3.19 -6.79 14.83
C ALA A 31 -1.78 -6.17 14.72
N ASP A 32 -0.92 -6.70 13.85
CA ASP A 32 0.47 -6.26 13.74
C ASP A 32 0.66 -5.02 12.84
N LEU A 33 -0.32 -4.68 12.00
CA LEU A 33 -0.15 -3.67 10.96
C LEU A 33 0.06 -2.26 11.54
N ALA A 34 -0.60 -1.93 12.66
CA ALA A 34 -0.40 -0.65 13.33
C ALA A 34 1.07 -0.44 13.76
N GLY A 35 1.69 -1.47 14.35
CA GLY A 35 3.08 -1.43 14.79
C GLY A 35 4.06 -1.35 13.62
N THR A 36 3.78 -2.09 12.54
CA THR A 36 4.54 -1.99 11.30
C THR A 36 4.50 -0.58 10.71
N LEU A 37 3.32 0.02 10.57
CA LEU A 37 3.19 1.38 10.03
C LEU A 37 3.89 2.42 10.91
N ALA A 38 3.78 2.31 12.24
CA ALA A 38 4.46 3.21 13.16
C ALA A 38 5.99 3.13 13.07
N THR A 39 6.54 1.99 12.65
CA THR A 39 7.98 1.76 12.56
C THR A 39 8.53 2.07 11.17
N GLU A 40 7.82 1.66 10.11
CA GLU A 40 8.34 1.62 8.75
C GLU A 40 7.81 2.74 7.85
N ALA A 41 6.78 3.46 8.29
CA ALA A 41 6.13 4.48 7.49
C ALA A 41 6.09 5.84 8.19
N THR A 42 6.09 6.89 7.38
CA THR A 42 5.85 8.28 7.77
C THR A 42 4.55 8.77 7.14
N PRO A 43 3.89 9.80 7.72
CA PRO A 43 2.63 10.33 7.19
C PRO A 43 2.73 10.79 5.74
N LEU A 44 1.62 10.70 5.03
CA LEU A 44 1.48 11.22 3.66
C LEU A 44 1.32 12.74 3.65
N ASP A 45 1.58 13.34 2.48
CA ASP A 45 1.27 14.74 2.22
C ASP A 45 -0.21 14.94 1.85
N GLU A 46 -0.66 16.19 1.82
CA GLU A 46 -2.04 16.54 1.49
C GLU A 46 -2.28 16.43 -0.02
N ARG A 47 -2.62 15.23 -0.49
CA ARG A 47 -3.03 14.96 -1.89
C ARG A 47 -4.47 14.47 -1.94
N GLU A 48 -5.16 14.80 -3.01
CA GLU A 48 -6.54 14.35 -3.22
C GLU A 48 -6.64 12.92 -3.77
N ARG A 49 -5.57 12.43 -4.43
CA ARG A 49 -5.57 11.13 -5.11
C ARG A 49 -4.26 10.38 -4.91
N TRP A 50 -4.37 9.05 -4.82
CA TRP A 50 -3.25 8.15 -4.65
C TRP A 50 -3.25 7.03 -5.67
N TRP A 51 -2.05 6.58 -6.04
CA TRP A 51 -1.89 5.45 -6.94
C TRP A 51 -2.22 4.14 -6.22
N VAL A 52 -2.79 3.22 -6.99
CA VAL A 52 -3.12 1.86 -6.57
C VAL A 52 -2.46 0.89 -7.53
N TRP A 53 -1.87 -0.20 -7.01
CA TRP A 53 -1.21 -1.23 -7.83
C TRP A 53 -1.86 -2.59 -7.64
N LYS A 54 -1.66 -3.51 -8.60
CA LYS A 54 -1.97 -4.92 -8.37
C LYS A 54 -0.96 -5.55 -7.41
N CYS A 55 -1.43 -6.41 -6.52
CA CYS A 55 -0.54 -7.20 -5.67
C CYS A 55 0.34 -8.12 -6.54
N PRO A 56 1.67 -8.13 -6.36
CA PRO A 56 2.56 -9.00 -7.11
C PRO A 56 2.59 -10.44 -6.58
N THR A 57 1.93 -10.71 -5.44
CA THR A 57 1.91 -12.03 -4.83
C THR A 57 1.08 -12.99 -5.67
N THR A 58 1.68 -14.07 -6.16
CA THR A 58 1.00 -15.12 -6.92
C THR A 58 -0.23 -15.63 -6.15
N GLY A 59 -1.39 -15.62 -6.81
CA GLY A 59 -2.66 -16.09 -6.23
C GLY A 59 -3.37 -15.07 -5.32
N CYS A 60 -2.80 -13.89 -5.09
CA CYS A 60 -3.48 -12.82 -4.35
C CYS A 60 -4.22 -11.90 -5.31
N PRO A 61 -5.57 -11.79 -5.22
CA PRO A 61 -6.34 -10.89 -6.09
C PRO A 61 -6.31 -9.43 -5.65
N GLY A 62 -5.64 -9.13 -4.53
CA GLY A 62 -5.68 -7.80 -3.90
C GLY A 62 -4.97 -6.68 -4.65
N LEU A 63 -5.27 -5.47 -4.21
CA LEU A 63 -4.68 -4.21 -4.61
C LEU A 63 -3.78 -3.66 -3.49
N LEU A 64 -2.82 -2.84 -3.88
CA LEU A 64 -1.88 -2.18 -2.98
C LEU A 64 -2.28 -0.72 -2.81
N HIS A 65 -2.50 -0.32 -1.56
CA HIS A 65 -2.97 1.02 -1.17
C HIS A 65 -1.88 1.74 -0.39
N VAL A 66 -1.72 3.03 -0.64
CA VAL A 66 -0.69 3.84 0.04
C VAL A 66 -1.07 4.04 1.51
N ALA A 67 -0.16 3.69 2.41
CA ALA A 67 -0.33 3.88 3.85
C ALA A 67 0.64 4.90 4.46
N GLY A 68 1.67 5.31 3.70
CA GLY A 68 2.67 6.25 4.13
C GLY A 68 3.84 6.32 3.15
N TYR A 69 4.82 7.16 3.45
CA TYR A 69 6.14 7.07 2.82
C TYR A 69 7.04 6.16 3.65
N SER A 70 7.89 5.36 3.02
CA SER A 70 8.86 4.55 3.75
C SER A 70 9.79 5.43 4.59
N ALA A 71 10.00 5.07 5.85
CA ALA A 71 10.85 5.81 6.78
C ALA A 71 12.32 5.81 6.36
N GLU A 72 12.78 4.76 5.67
CA GLU A 72 14.20 4.58 5.32
C GLU A 72 14.49 4.78 3.83
N LYS A 73 13.49 4.62 2.97
CA LYS A 73 13.66 4.61 1.51
C LYS A 73 12.77 5.65 0.88
N HIS A 74 13.23 6.23 -0.23
CA HIS A 74 12.43 7.19 -1.00
C HIS A 74 11.40 6.45 -1.86
N ALA A 75 10.41 5.86 -1.20
CA ALA A 75 9.37 5.02 -1.80
C ALA A 75 8.05 5.16 -1.03
N MET A 76 6.94 4.87 -1.70
CA MET A 76 5.63 4.74 -1.05
C MET A 76 5.55 3.39 -0.33
N PHE A 77 5.12 3.42 0.92
CA PHE A 77 4.80 2.22 1.70
C PHE A 77 3.35 1.84 1.41
N VAL A 78 3.15 0.67 0.81
CA VAL A 78 1.83 0.22 0.37
C VAL A 78 1.42 -1.08 1.06
N VAL A 79 0.13 -1.20 1.37
CA VAL A 79 -0.47 -2.35 2.06
C VAL A 79 -1.41 -3.07 1.09
N CYS A 80 -1.28 -4.40 0.99
CA CYS A 80 -2.19 -5.23 0.21
C CYS A 80 -3.53 -5.40 0.94
N ASP A 81 -4.67 -5.17 0.29
CA ASP A 81 -6.00 -5.45 0.83
C ASP A 81 -6.42 -6.94 0.72
N GLY A 82 -5.71 -7.70 -0.11
CA GLY A 82 -6.01 -9.10 -0.38
C GLY A 82 -5.55 -10.09 0.68
N THR A 83 -5.70 -11.38 0.35
CA THR A 83 -5.48 -12.51 1.27
C THR A 83 -4.03 -12.71 1.71
N CYS A 84 -3.06 -12.12 1.02
CA CYS A 84 -1.65 -12.27 1.41
C CYS A 84 -1.26 -11.42 2.63
N ALA A 85 -2.03 -10.37 2.93
CA ALA A 85 -1.79 -9.42 4.03
C ALA A 85 -0.38 -8.78 4.07
N LYS A 86 0.33 -8.75 2.93
CA LYS A 86 1.70 -8.23 2.83
C LYS A 86 1.76 -6.72 2.60
N THR A 87 2.90 -6.14 2.93
CA THR A 87 3.30 -4.77 2.59
C THR A 87 4.38 -4.78 1.50
N PHE A 88 4.49 -3.67 0.77
CA PHE A 88 5.48 -3.51 -0.30
C PHE A 88 5.96 -2.05 -0.38
N LEU A 89 6.99 -1.82 -1.19
CA LEU A 89 7.45 -0.49 -1.58
C LEU A 89 7.17 -0.24 -3.06
N ARG A 90 6.82 0.99 -3.40
CA ARG A 90 6.55 1.46 -4.77
C ARG A 90 7.24 2.78 -5.07
#